data_AF-R8HFE5-F1
#
_entry.id   AF-R8HFE5-F1
#
_cell.length_a   1.000
_cell.length_b   1.000
_cell.length_c   1.000
_cell.angle_alpha   90.00
_cell.angle_beta   90.00
_cell.angle_gamma   90.00
#
_symmetry.space_group_name_H-M   'P 1'
#
loop_
_entity.id
_entity.type
_entity.pdbx_description
1 polymer ?
#
loop_
_entity_poly.entity_id
_entity_poly.type
_entity_poly.pdbx_seq_one_letter_code
_entity_poly.pdbx_strand_id
1 'polypeptide(L)'
;MGKIRRTFSIDFKMKAIELYLHRGIGSELIGKELGVTYSVIDRWIKKYKNEGILGLQEKRGRSRQTNEINQDARIQRLEAENAYLKKLLATKKEMRSKKSSQ
;
A
#
# COMPACT_ATOMS: atom_id res chain seq x y z
N MET A 1 34.00 10.43 2.45
CA MET A 1 32.97 9.75 3.28
C MET A 1 31.60 10.30 2.92
N GLY A 2 30.63 9.44 2.57
CA GLY A 2 29.29 9.89 2.17
C GLY A 2 28.46 10.38 3.37
N LYS A 3 27.70 11.47 3.21
CA LYS A 3 26.79 11.95 4.26
C LYS A 3 25.66 10.94 4.48
N ILE A 4 25.49 10.45 5.71
CA ILE A 4 24.37 9.58 6.10
C ILE A 4 23.07 10.37 5.92
N ARG A 5 22.14 9.82 5.15
CA ARG A 5 20.83 10.45 4.91
C ARG A 5 19.89 10.14 6.07
N ARG A 6 19.30 11.17 6.68
CA ARG A 6 18.22 11.00 7.67
C ARG A 6 17.00 10.34 7.03
N THR A 7 16.41 9.39 7.76
CA THR A 7 15.12 8.74 7.46
C THR A 7 14.11 9.10 8.53
N PHE A 8 12.87 9.34 8.11
CA PHE A 8 11.77 9.70 9.01
C PHE A 8 10.69 8.62 8.97
N SER A 9 10.14 8.29 10.14
CA SER A 9 9.02 7.36 10.27
C SER A 9 7.77 7.87 9.57
N ILE A 10 6.83 6.97 9.26
CA ILE A 10 5.57 7.32 8.63
C ILE A 10 4.77 8.26 9.54
N ASP A 11 4.70 7.95 10.83
CA ASP A 11 3.96 8.76 11.82
C ASP A 11 4.51 10.19 11.91
N PHE A 12 5.84 10.33 11.87
CA PHE A 12 6.48 11.65 11.85
C PHE A 12 6.12 12.45 10.59
N LYS A 13 6.09 11.78 9.43
CA LYS A 13 5.66 12.41 8.17
C LYS A 13 4.17 12.78 8.22
N MET A 14 3.34 11.92 8.81
CA MET A 14 1.89 12.15 8.96
C MET A 14 1.62 13.38 9.81
N LYS A 15 2.35 13.58 10.91
CA LYS A 15 2.25 14.80 11.72
C LYS A 15 2.45 16.08 10.89
N ALA A 16 3.42 16.08 9.97
CA ALA A 16 3.63 17.20 9.06
C ALA A 16 2.45 17.41 8.09
N ILE A 17 1.87 16.32 7.58
CA ILE A 17 0.70 16.37 6.69
C ILE A 17 -0.56 16.85 7.43
N GLU A 18 -0.77 16.43 8.68
CA GLU A 18 -1.88 16.88 9.50
C GLU A 18 -1.82 18.39 9.78
N LEU A 19 -0.64 18.91 10.12
CA LEU A 19 -0.42 20.35 10.29
C LEU A 19 -0.73 21.12 9.00
N TYR A 20 -0.38 20.57 7.85
CA TYR A 20 -0.69 21.16 6.55
C TYR A 20 -2.19 21.15 6.24
N LEU A 21 -2.86 20.00 6.40
CA LEU A 21 -4.26 19.82 5.99
C LEU A 21 -5.25 20.47 6.96
N HIS A 22 -5.04 20.32 8.28
CA HIS A 22 -6.01 20.74 9.28
C HIS A 22 -5.78 22.17 9.77
N ARG A 23 -4.53 22.62 9.82
CA ARG A 23 -4.18 23.95 10.32
C ARG A 23 -3.85 24.95 9.22
N GLY A 24 -3.76 24.53 7.96
CA GLY A 24 -3.43 25.40 6.82
C GLY A 24 -2.03 26.00 6.91
N ILE A 25 -1.14 25.40 7.69
CA ILE A 25 0.20 25.94 7.94
C ILE A 25 1.09 25.68 6.72
N GLY A 26 1.84 26.70 6.29
CA GLY A 26 2.80 26.57 5.20
C GLY A 26 3.96 25.62 5.54
N SER A 27 4.56 25.01 4.52
CA SER A 27 5.65 24.04 4.67
C SER A 27 6.89 24.61 5.38
N GLU A 28 7.11 25.93 5.31
CA GLU A 28 8.19 26.61 6.01
C GLU A 28 8.01 26.63 7.53
N LEU A 29 6.80 26.95 8.00
CA LEU A 29 6.44 26.95 9.42
C LEU A 29 6.44 25.53 9.99
N ILE A 30 5.87 24.57 9.27
CA ILE A 30 5.92 23.15 9.64
C ILE A 30 7.36 22.66 9.74
N GLY A 31 8.21 23.08 8.81
CA GLY A 31 9.63 22.77 8.83
C GLY A 31 10.34 23.30 10.08
N LYS A 32 10.08 24.57 10.45
CA LYS A 32 10.62 25.17 11.68
C LYS A 32 10.13 24.43 12.93
N GLU A 33 8.85 24.08 13.01
CA GLU A 33 8.25 23.38 14.15
C GLU A 33 8.78 21.95 14.32
N LEU A 34 9.00 21.23 13.21
CA LEU A 34 9.46 19.85 13.22
C LEU A 34 10.99 19.71 13.12
N GLY A 35 11.73 20.81 12.99
CA GLY A 35 13.18 20.80 12.80
C GLY A 35 13.62 20.17 11.47
N VAL A 36 12.78 20.30 10.43
CA VAL A 36 12.98 19.72 9.10
C VAL A 36 12.97 20.82 8.05
N THR A 37 13.84 20.72 7.04
CA THR A 37 13.85 21.71 5.95
C THR A 37 12.53 21.72 5.19
N TYR A 38 12.00 22.91 4.88
CA TYR A 38 10.73 23.08 4.16
C TYR A 38 10.63 22.24 2.87
N SER A 39 11.73 22.08 2.14
CA SER A 39 11.80 21.29 0.90
C SER A 39 11.54 19.79 1.11
N VAL A 40 11.82 19.27 2.31
CA VAL A 40 11.48 17.90 2.69
C VAL A 40 9.98 17.79 2.99
N ILE A 41 9.41 18.79 3.65
CA ILE A 41 7.97 18.87 3.93
C ILE A 41 7.17 18.95 2.62
N ASP A 42 7.57 19.83 1.69
CA ASP A 42 6.96 19.94 0.36
C ASP A 42 6.96 18.61 -0.39
N ARG A 43 8.06 17.86 -0.30
CA ARG A 43 8.16 16.53 -0.89
C ARG A 43 7.17 15.56 -0.28
N TRP A 44 6.97 15.59 1.04
CA TRP A 44 5.99 14.74 1.71
C TRP A 44 4.57 15.12 1.31
N ILE A 45 4.25 16.41 1.28
CA ILE A 45 2.94 16.92 0.84
C ILE A 45 2.65 16.48 -0.59
N LYS A 46 3.60 16.66 -1.52
CA LYS A 46 3.45 16.25 -2.92
C LYS A 46 3.22 14.74 -3.04
N LYS A 47 4.01 13.93 -2.32
CA LYS A 47 3.84 12.46 -2.32
C LYS A 47 2.51 12.03 -1.73
N TYR A 48 2.07 12.67 -0.66
CA TYR A 48 0.77 12.41 -0.04
C TYR A 48 -0.38 12.79 -0.98
N LYS A 49 -0.31 13.93 -1.67
CA LYS A 49 -1.32 14.31 -2.67
C LYS A 49 -1.43 13.32 -3.84
N ASN A 50 -0.32 12.69 -4.23
CA ASN A 50 -0.30 11.77 -5.37
C ASN A 50 -0.66 10.32 -5.00
N GLU A 51 -0.16 9.81 -3.87
CA GLU A 51 -0.21 8.37 -3.51
C GLU A 51 -0.85 8.14 -2.11
N GLY A 52 -1.35 9.20 -1.46
CA GLY A 52 -1.84 9.12 -0.09
C GLY A 52 -0.76 8.70 0.92
N ILE A 53 -1.17 7.95 1.94
CA ILE A 53 -0.28 7.42 2.99
C ILE A 53 0.82 6.51 2.38
N LEU A 54 0.53 5.78 1.30
CA LEU A 54 1.51 4.92 0.62
C LEU A 54 2.71 5.73 0.07
N GLY A 55 2.46 6.98 -0.34
CA GLY A 55 3.51 7.90 -0.79
C GLY A 55 4.52 8.27 0.30
N LEU A 56 4.13 8.19 1.57
CA LEU A 56 5.00 8.53 2.70
C LEU A 56 5.90 7.37 3.14
N GLN A 57 5.61 6.15 2.70
CA GLN A 57 6.43 4.99 3.04
C GLN A 57 7.85 5.11 2.49
N GLU A 58 8.83 4.66 3.28
CA GLU A 58 10.21 4.55 2.81
C GLU A 58 10.31 3.37 1.82
N LYS A 59 10.77 3.67 0.60
CA LYS A 59 10.88 2.70 -0.49
C LYS A 59 12.34 2.25 -0.72
N ARG A 60 13.32 2.89 -0.07
CA ARG A 60 14.73 2.50 -0.15
C ARG A 60 14.96 1.15 0.53
N GLY A 61 15.76 0.29 -0.08
CA GLY A 61 16.20 -0.98 0.51
C GLY A 61 15.13 -2.07 0.57
N ARG A 62 13.87 -1.80 0.23
CA ARG A 62 12.87 -2.86 -0.01
C ARG A 62 13.18 -3.51 -1.36
N SER A 63 13.85 -4.67 -1.32
CA SER A 63 13.98 -5.55 -2.47
C SER A 63 12.58 -5.87 -3.02
N ARG A 64 12.41 -5.88 -4.36
CA ARG A 64 11.15 -6.26 -5.04
C ARG A 64 10.59 -7.60 -4.57
N GLN A 65 11.47 -8.44 -4.03
CA GLN A 65 11.20 -9.79 -3.58
C GLN A 65 10.10 -9.91 -2.50
N THR A 66 9.90 -8.91 -1.63
CA THR A 66 8.84 -9.00 -0.60
C THR A 66 7.44 -8.83 -1.16
N ASN A 67 7.29 -8.15 -2.31
CA ASN A 67 5.99 -8.00 -2.98
C ASN A 67 5.65 -9.26 -3.80
N GLU A 68 6.64 -9.88 -4.44
CA GLU A 68 6.46 -11.10 -5.24
C GLU A 68 6.03 -12.28 -4.37
N ILE A 69 6.68 -12.48 -3.20
CA ILE A 69 6.32 -13.53 -2.24
C ILE A 69 4.85 -13.40 -1.77
N ASN A 70 4.34 -12.17 -1.64
CA ASN A 70 2.96 -11.92 -1.21
C ASN A 70 1.95 -12.16 -2.36
N GLN A 71 2.38 -12.00 -3.61
CA GLN A 71 1.57 -12.28 -4.80
C GLN A 71 1.44 -13.78 -5.04
N ASP A 72 2.50 -14.58 -4.87
CA ASP A 72 2.47 -16.03 -5.08
C ASP A 72 1.54 -16.73 -4.09
N ALA A 73 1.60 -16.36 -2.81
CA ALA A 73 0.69 -16.88 -1.79
C ALA A 73 -0.78 -16.53 -2.10
N ARG A 74 -1.03 -15.34 -2.67
CA ARG A 74 -2.36 -14.92 -3.10
C ARG A 74 -2.83 -15.70 -4.33
N ILE A 75 -1.96 -15.93 -5.30
CA ILE A 75 -2.26 -16.70 -6.52
C ILE A 75 -2.59 -18.15 -6.15
N GLN A 76 -1.78 -18.80 -5.33
CA GLN A 76 -2.04 -20.19 -4.89
C GLN A 76 -3.39 -20.34 -4.19
N ARG A 77 -3.75 -19.39 -3.31
CA ARG A 77 -5.05 -19.39 -2.65
C ARG A 77 -6.20 -19.26 -3.66
N LEU A 78 -6.07 -18.34 -4.62
CA LEU A 78 -7.09 -18.11 -5.65
C LEU A 78 -7.22 -19.32 -6.61
N GLU A 79 -6.12 -19.99 -6.91
CA GLU A 79 -6.13 -21.21 -7.73
C GLU A 79 -6.83 -22.37 -7.03
N ALA A 80 -6.56 -22.56 -5.73
CA ALA A 80 -7.25 -23.57 -4.92
C ALA A 80 -8.76 -23.31 -4.86
N GLU A 81 -9.17 -22.05 -4.67
CA GLU A 81 -10.58 -21.65 -4.66
C GLU A 81 -11.23 -21.89 -6.02
N ASN A 82 -10.57 -21.51 -7.12
CA ASN A 82 -11.07 -21.78 -8.47
C ASN A 82 -11.21 -23.27 -8.78
N ALA A 83 -10.27 -24.10 -8.36
CA ALA A 83 -10.34 -25.55 -8.56
C ALA A 83 -11.54 -26.14 -7.81
N TYR A 84 -11.77 -25.71 -6.57
CA TYR A 84 -12.91 -26.14 -5.77
C TYR A 84 -14.25 -25.71 -6.40
N LEU A 85 -14.38 -24.45 -6.82
CA LEU A 85 -15.57 -23.94 -7.47
C LEU A 85 -15.87 -24.68 -8.79
N LYS A 86 -14.86 -24.98 -9.61
CA LYS A 86 -15.02 -25.78 -10.83
C LYS A 86 -15.58 -27.17 -10.54
N LYS A 87 -15.10 -27.84 -9.48
CA LYS A 87 -15.59 -29.16 -9.06
C LYS A 87 -17.05 -29.14 -8.59
N LEU A 88 -17.43 -28.11 -7.82
CA LEU A 88 -18.82 -27.89 -7.40
C LEU A 88 -19.77 -27.64 -8.58
N LEU A 89 -19.32 -26.87 -9.58
CA LEU A 89 -20.10 -26.60 -10.78
C LEU A 89 -20.31 -27.87 -11.62
N ALA A 90 -19.28 -28.70 -11.76
CA ALA A 90 -19.37 -29.98 -12.47
C ALA A 90 -20.40 -30.90 -11.80
N THR A 91 -20.29 -31.10 -10.49
CA THR A 91 -21.26 -31.91 -9.74
C THR A 91 -22.69 -31.35 -9.81
N LYS A 92 -22.85 -30.03 -9.75
CA LYS A 92 -24.17 -29.39 -9.91
C LYS A 92 -24.75 -29.60 -11.31
N LYS A 93 -23.91 -29.58 -12.36
CA LYS A 93 -24.32 -29.85 -13.75
C LYS A 93 -24.74 -31.30 -13.93
N GLU A 94 -24.00 -32.25 -13.35
CA GLU A 94 -24.35 -33.67 -13.36
C GLU A 94 -25.67 -33.95 -12.63
N MET A 95 -25.88 -33.35 -11.45
CA MET A 95 -27.15 -33.46 -10.72
C MET A 95 -28.34 -32.90 -11.50
N ARG A 96 -28.15 -31.78 -12.22
CA ARG A 96 -29.18 -31.21 -13.10
C ARG A 96 -29.50 -32.10 -14.30
N SER A 97 -28.48 -32.70 -14.92
CA SER A 97 -28.67 -33.64 -16.04
C SER A 97 -29.42 -34.90 -15.60
N LYS A 98 -29.10 -35.44 -14.41
CA LYS A 98 -29.79 -36.63 -13.86
C LYS A 98 -31.24 -36.34 -13.48
N LYS A 99 -31.56 -35.14 -12.99
CA LYS A 99 -32.93 -34.70 -12.67
C LYS A 99 -33.81 -34.44 -13.90
N SER A 100 -33.22 -34.18 -15.07
CA SER A 100 -33.96 -33.93 -16.31
C SER A 100 -34.28 -35.20 -17.10
N SER A 101 -33.75 -36.36 -16.68
CA SER A 101 -33.96 -37.67 -17.31
C SER A 101 -34.83 -38.61 -16.47
N GLN A 102 -35.51 -38.08 -15.45
CA GLN A 102 -36.60 -38.74 -14.70
C GLN A 102 -37.93 -38.08 -15.01
#